data_AF-A0A1G2PMY3-F1
#
_entry.id   AF-A0A1G2PMY3-F1
#
_cell.length_a   1.000
_cell.length_b   1.000
_cell.length_c   1.000
_cell.angle_alpha   90.00
_cell.angle_beta   90.00
_cell.angle_gamma   90.00
#
_symmetry.space_group_name_H-M   'P 1'
#
loop_
_entity.id
_entity.type
_entity.pdbx_description
1 polymer ?
#
loop_
_entity_poly.entity_id
_entity_poly.type
_entity_poly.pdbx_seq_one_letter_code
_entity_poly.pdbx_strand_id
1 'polypeptide(L)'
;KIAEVRDDVERFPEVVETRYTSRDEALNSFRERHADNEVIQQALSELDENPLEASLAIRAVDASAYAAIASFLEGRFSDVVSKVNYRENSTIIGRIFSVTNAIRSGGLILGIALFLVAGLIAFNTIRLAIFSSREEIAVMRLGGASNWFIRGPFVVEGALNGIIAAVVTFALFFGIALLVREPVARFLPGVDLFLYYRAHWAELLGFSAILGVATSIASSAVAIRRYLRT
;
A
#
# COMPACT_ATOMS: atom_id res chain seq x y z
N LYS A 1 -6.43 -35.95 12.07
CA LYS A 1 -5.15 -35.68 11.38
C LYS A 1 -5.19 -34.39 10.55
N ILE A 2 -5.95 -34.28 9.44
CA ILE A 2 -5.99 -32.99 8.68
C ILE A 2 -6.61 -31.83 9.48
N ALA A 3 -7.71 -32.07 10.19
CA ALA A 3 -8.31 -31.06 11.09
C ALA A 3 -7.35 -30.62 12.20
N GLU A 4 -6.53 -31.55 12.71
CA GLU A 4 -5.54 -31.28 13.76
C GLU A 4 -4.35 -30.45 13.23
N VAL A 5 -3.88 -30.73 12.01
CA VAL A 5 -2.88 -29.88 11.32
C VAL A 5 -3.43 -28.47 11.12
N ARG A 6 -4.69 -28.36 10.69
CA ARG A 6 -5.35 -27.07 10.49
C ARG A 6 -5.44 -26.28 11.80
N ASP A 7 -5.94 -26.91 12.86
CA ASP A 7 -6.13 -26.26 14.16
C ASP A 7 -4.79 -25.80 14.77
N ASP A 8 -3.71 -26.57 14.60
CA ASP A 8 -2.38 -26.18 15.09
C ASP A 8 -1.74 -25.08 14.24
N VAL A 9 -2.04 -25.00 12.94
CA VAL A 9 -1.59 -23.90 12.07
C VAL A 9 -2.37 -22.62 12.35
N GLU A 10 -3.68 -22.70 12.59
CA GLU A 10 -4.52 -21.53 12.91
C GLU A 10 -4.17 -20.90 14.26
N ARG A 11 -3.45 -21.61 15.13
CA ARG A 11 -2.91 -21.07 16.39
C ARG A 11 -1.71 -20.14 16.21
N PHE A 12 -1.08 -20.13 15.04
CA PHE A 12 0.02 -19.19 14.77
C PHE A 12 -0.54 -17.78 14.60
N PRO A 13 -0.07 -16.79 15.38
CA PRO A 13 -0.53 -15.41 15.24
C PRO A 13 -0.19 -14.82 13.87
N GLU A 14 0.80 -15.39 13.17
CA GLU A 14 1.18 -14.98 11.83
C GLU A 14 0.29 -15.58 10.72
N VAL A 15 -0.71 -16.42 11.03
CA VAL A 15 -1.63 -17.00 10.04
C VAL A 15 -2.93 -16.20 9.99
N VAL A 16 -3.28 -15.73 8.79
CA VAL A 16 -4.50 -14.98 8.51
C VAL A 16 -5.65 -15.91 8.17
N GLU A 17 -5.39 -16.89 7.31
CA GLU A 17 -6.41 -17.77 6.75
C GLU A 17 -5.80 -19.11 6.38
N THR A 18 -6.56 -20.19 6.62
CA THR A 18 -6.26 -21.50 6.06
C THR A 18 -7.43 -21.96 5.19
N ARG A 19 -7.14 -22.49 4.00
CA ARG A 19 -8.13 -23.02 3.08
C ARG A 19 -7.78 -24.46 2.75
N TYR A 20 -8.60 -25.39 3.25
CA TYR A 20 -8.52 -26.78 2.87
C TYR A 20 -9.23 -27.01 1.54
N THR A 21 -8.57 -27.71 0.62
CA THR A 21 -9.16 -28.18 -0.64
C THR A 21 -9.07 -29.69 -0.66
N SER A 22 -10.22 -30.35 -0.76
CA SER A 22 -10.27 -31.82 -0.84
C SER A 22 -9.73 -32.34 -2.18
N ARG A 23 -9.43 -33.64 -2.27
CA ARG A 23 -8.98 -34.27 -3.52
C ARG A 23 -9.98 -34.06 -4.66
N ASP A 24 -11.28 -34.23 -4.36
CA ASP A 24 -12.34 -34.12 -5.35
C ASP A 24 -12.57 -32.67 -5.78
N GLU A 25 -12.52 -31.73 -4.83
CA GLU A 25 -12.60 -30.30 -5.12
C GLU A 25 -11.40 -29.81 -5.94
N ALA A 26 -10.20 -30.32 -5.66
CA ALA A 26 -9.00 -30.04 -6.44
C ALA A 26 -9.14 -30.53 -7.88
N LEU A 27 -9.71 -31.73 -8.08
CA LEU A 27 -9.97 -32.30 -9.41
C LEU A 27 -11.00 -31.48 -10.18
N ASN A 28 -12.11 -31.11 -9.54
CA ASN A 28 -13.14 -30.29 -10.17
C ASN A 28 -12.60 -28.91 -10.57
N SER A 29 -11.89 -28.24 -9.65
CA SER A 29 -11.25 -26.94 -9.91
C SER A 29 -10.15 -27.02 -10.98
N PHE A 30 -9.49 -28.18 -11.14
CA PHE A 30 -8.50 -28.40 -12.18
C PHE A 30 -9.16 -28.60 -13.55
N ARG A 31 -10.25 -29.37 -13.61
CA ARG A 31 -11.05 -29.58 -14.83
C ARG A 31 -11.64 -28.28 -15.35
N GLU A 32 -12.21 -27.44 -14.47
CA GLU A 32 -12.78 -26.15 -14.86
C GLU A 32 -11.72 -25.20 -15.45
N ARG A 33 -10.54 -25.11 -14.81
CA ARG A 33 -9.45 -24.24 -15.29
C ARG A 33 -8.84 -24.67 -16.62
N HIS A 34 -9.01 -25.94 -17.00
CA HIS A 34 -8.48 -26.50 -18.24
C HIS A 34 -9.61 -27.00 -19.15
N ALA A 35 -10.82 -26.46 -19.00
CA ALA A 35 -11.97 -26.86 -19.83
C ALA A 35 -11.69 -26.69 -21.33
N ASP A 36 -10.92 -25.66 -21.68
CA ASP A 36 -10.56 -25.33 -23.06
C ASP A 36 -9.39 -26.17 -23.63
N ASN A 37 -8.81 -27.09 -22.84
CA ASN A 37 -7.68 -27.92 -23.25
C ASN A 37 -8.07 -29.40 -23.34
N GLU A 38 -8.51 -29.82 -24.53
CA GLU A 38 -8.99 -31.19 -24.80
C GLU A 38 -7.96 -32.27 -24.46
N VAL A 39 -6.66 -32.00 -24.65
CA VAL A 39 -5.57 -32.96 -24.37
C VAL A 39 -5.50 -33.27 -22.87
N ILE A 40 -5.64 -32.24 -22.03
CA ILE A 40 -5.60 -32.40 -20.57
C ILE A 40 -6.84 -33.14 -20.08
N GLN A 41 -8.02 -32.87 -20.66
CA GLN A 41 -9.26 -33.54 -20.28
C GLN A 41 -9.26 -35.02 -20.65
N GLN A 42 -8.75 -35.37 -21.85
CA GLN A 42 -8.60 -36.76 -22.26
C GLN A 42 -7.64 -37.50 -21.33
N ALA A 43 -6.47 -36.93 -21.03
CA ALA A 43 -5.51 -37.54 -20.12
C ALA A 43 -6.09 -37.80 -18.72
N LEU A 44 -6.94 -36.91 -18.21
CA LEU A 44 -7.64 -37.11 -16.93
C LEU A 44 -8.75 -38.15 -16.97
N SER A 45 -9.34 -38.39 -18.15
CA SER A 45 -10.42 -39.36 -18.35
C SER A 45 -9.91 -40.79 -18.46
N GLU A 46 -8.64 -40.95 -18.88
CA GLU A 46 -7.93 -42.23 -18.96
C GLU A 46 -7.38 -42.70 -17.60
N LEU A 47 -7.49 -41.88 -16.54
CA LEU A 47 -7.05 -42.24 -15.20
C LEU A 47 -8.21 -42.83 -14.40
N ASP A 48 -8.03 -44.06 -13.91
CA ASP A 48 -9.03 -44.76 -13.08
C ASP A 48 -9.23 -44.11 -11.70
N GLU A 49 -8.21 -43.42 -11.18
CA GLU A 49 -8.23 -42.77 -9.86
C GLU A 49 -7.77 -41.32 -9.92
N ASN A 50 -8.27 -40.50 -8.98
CA ASN A 50 -7.91 -39.09 -8.86
C ASN A 50 -6.41 -38.93 -8.50
N PRO A 51 -5.56 -38.41 -9.41
CA PRO A 51 -4.12 -38.29 -9.16
C PRO A 51 -3.78 -37.13 -8.21
N LEU A 52 -4.74 -36.28 -7.86
CA LEU A 52 -4.51 -35.09 -7.04
C LEU A 52 -4.61 -35.41 -5.54
N GLU A 53 -3.69 -34.80 -4.79
CA GLU A 53 -3.68 -34.81 -3.34
C GLU A 53 -4.56 -33.67 -2.78
N ALA A 54 -5.04 -33.84 -1.54
CA ALA A 54 -5.67 -32.74 -0.82
C ALA A 54 -4.61 -31.71 -0.44
N SER A 55 -4.99 -30.43 -0.38
CA SER A 55 -4.07 -29.35 -0.05
C SER A 55 -4.63 -28.43 1.04
N LEU A 56 -3.73 -27.87 1.85
CA LEU A 56 -4.04 -26.83 2.83
C LEU A 56 -3.27 -25.58 2.41
N ALA A 57 -3.97 -24.61 1.83
CA ALA A 57 -3.39 -23.31 1.50
C ALA A 57 -3.36 -22.45 2.76
N ILE A 58 -2.17 -21.98 3.14
CA ILE A 58 -1.97 -21.16 4.34
C ILE A 58 -1.60 -19.76 3.88
N ARG A 59 -2.35 -18.76 4.33
CA ARG A 59 -2.07 -17.35 4.10
C ARG A 59 -1.49 -16.75 5.37
N ALA A 60 -0.24 -16.31 5.31
CA ALA A 60 0.40 -15.62 6.41
C ALA A 60 0.18 -14.09 6.35
N VAL A 61 0.32 -13.43 7.49
CA VAL A 61 0.29 -11.95 7.62
C VAL A 61 1.46 -11.35 6.85
N ASP A 62 2.66 -11.93 7.04
CA ASP A 62 3.89 -11.48 6.41
C ASP A 62 4.58 -12.64 5.69
N ALA A 63 5.25 -12.31 4.59
CA ALA A 63 6.00 -13.28 3.79
C ALA A 63 7.17 -13.92 4.57
N SER A 64 7.68 -13.26 5.62
CA SER A 64 8.74 -13.78 6.49
C SER A 64 8.29 -14.96 7.36
N ALA A 65 7.00 -15.06 7.66
CA ALA A 65 6.45 -16.11 8.53
C ALA A 65 6.41 -17.48 7.84
N TYR A 66 6.39 -17.53 6.50
CA TYR A 66 6.33 -18.78 5.75
C TYR A 66 7.51 -19.72 6.04
N ALA A 67 8.71 -19.18 6.32
CA ALA A 67 9.87 -19.99 6.70
C ALA A 67 9.66 -20.75 8.01
N ALA A 68 9.11 -20.07 9.01
CA ALA A 68 8.84 -20.64 10.32
C ALA A 68 7.69 -21.66 10.25
N ILE A 69 6.61 -21.31 9.55
CA ILE A 69 5.45 -22.19 9.36
C ILE A 69 5.86 -23.47 8.61
N ALA A 70 6.64 -23.34 7.53
CA ALA A 70 7.13 -24.50 6.78
C ALA A 70 7.99 -25.42 7.65
N SER A 71 8.91 -24.85 8.43
CA SER A 71 9.78 -25.62 9.34
C SER A 71 8.97 -26.34 10.44
N PHE A 72 7.93 -25.70 10.96
CA PHE A 72 7.03 -26.31 11.95
C PHE A 72 6.25 -27.50 11.37
N LEU A 73 5.69 -27.35 10.17
CA LEU A 73 4.92 -28.39 9.49
C LEU A 73 5.79 -29.60 9.15
N GLU A 74 7.01 -29.37 8.63
CA GLU A 74 7.97 -30.44 8.32
C GLU A 74 8.45 -31.16 9.60
N GLY A 75 8.63 -30.45 10.71
CA GLY A 75 9.13 -31.04 11.95
C GLY A 75 8.09 -31.86 12.73
N ARG A 76 6.84 -31.40 12.78
CA ARG A 76 5.80 -32.00 13.64
C ARG A 76 4.80 -32.88 12.87
N PHE A 77 4.63 -32.64 11.58
CA PHE A 77 3.62 -33.32 10.76
C PHE A 77 4.21 -34.00 9.53
N SER A 78 5.51 -34.36 9.55
CA SER A 78 6.19 -35.11 8.49
C SER A 78 5.45 -36.38 8.04
N ASP A 79 4.74 -37.03 8.97
CA ASP A 79 4.06 -38.29 8.73
C ASP A 79 2.67 -38.11 8.07
N VAL A 80 2.19 -36.87 8.00
CA VAL A 80 0.85 -36.51 7.49
C VAL A 80 0.94 -35.58 6.28
N VAL A 81 2.00 -34.76 6.20
CA VAL A 81 2.22 -33.80 5.12
C VAL A 81 3.20 -34.40 4.11
N SER A 82 2.69 -34.75 2.93
CA SER A 82 3.49 -35.30 1.82
C SER A 82 4.52 -34.30 1.29
N LYS A 83 4.15 -33.02 1.15
CA LYS A 83 4.99 -31.98 0.57
C LYS A 83 4.65 -30.58 1.06
N VAL A 84 5.67 -29.81 1.45
CA VAL A 84 5.55 -28.37 1.74
C VAL A 84 6.18 -27.57 0.61
N ASN A 85 5.35 -26.85 -0.16
CA ASN A 85 5.75 -26.17 -1.40
C ASN A 85 6.62 -24.90 -1.17
N TYR A 86 6.90 -24.54 0.08
CA TYR A 86 7.69 -23.37 0.44
C TYR A 86 9.16 -23.50 0.02
N ARG A 87 9.79 -24.67 0.21
CA ARG A 87 11.24 -24.81 -0.06
C ARG A 87 11.59 -24.69 -1.54
N GLU A 88 10.80 -25.28 -2.42
CA GLU A 88 10.99 -25.20 -3.88
C GLU A 88 10.85 -23.76 -4.38
N ASN A 89 9.98 -22.97 -3.76
CA ASN A 89 9.72 -21.59 -4.15
C ASN A 89 10.44 -20.55 -3.28
N SER A 90 11.21 -20.97 -2.28
CA SER A 90 11.85 -20.08 -1.29
C SER A 90 12.76 -19.04 -1.94
N THR A 91 13.44 -19.39 -3.03
CA THR A 91 14.29 -18.45 -3.79
C THR A 91 13.45 -17.41 -4.52
N ILE A 92 12.31 -17.80 -5.08
CA ILE A 92 11.39 -16.90 -5.79
C ILE A 92 10.70 -15.98 -4.79
N ILE A 93 10.19 -16.54 -3.69
CA ILE A 93 9.58 -15.79 -2.59
C ILE A 93 10.59 -14.79 -2.00
N GLY A 94 11.84 -15.22 -1.78
CA GLY A 94 12.92 -14.36 -1.29
C GLY A 94 13.26 -13.21 -2.24
N ARG A 95 13.26 -13.45 -3.56
CA ARG A 95 13.45 -12.40 -4.58
C ARG A 95 12.29 -11.42 -4.62
N ILE A 96 11.05 -11.90 -4.56
CA ILE A 96 9.87 -11.03 -4.50
C ILE A 96 9.96 -10.16 -3.24
N PHE A 97 10.33 -10.75 -2.10
CA PHE A 97 10.49 -10.03 -0.84
C PHE A 97 11.58 -8.96 -0.92
N SER A 98 12.76 -9.27 -1.46
CA SER A 98 13.86 -8.30 -1.57
C SER A 98 13.48 -7.13 -2.48
N VAL A 99 12.79 -7.40 -3.60
CA VAL A 99 12.27 -6.37 -4.50
C VAL A 99 11.20 -5.53 -3.81
N THR A 100 10.22 -6.14 -3.14
CA THR A 100 9.18 -5.41 -2.40
C THR A 100 9.79 -4.53 -1.31
N ASN A 101 10.78 -5.04 -0.57
CA ASN A 101 11.44 -4.27 0.48
C ASN A 101 12.31 -3.15 -0.08
N ALA A 102 13.00 -3.37 -1.20
CA ALA A 102 13.74 -2.33 -1.92
C ALA A 102 12.81 -1.22 -2.43
N ILE A 103 11.64 -1.58 -2.99
CA ILE A 103 10.62 -0.62 -3.42
C ILE A 103 10.05 0.14 -2.21
N ARG A 104 9.76 -0.53 -1.10
CA ARG A 104 9.22 0.10 0.11
C ARG A 104 10.21 1.08 0.74
N SER A 105 11.45 0.66 0.92
CA SER A 105 12.51 1.50 1.51
C SER A 105 12.92 2.64 0.56
N GLY A 106 13.15 2.35 -0.71
CA GLY A 106 13.46 3.35 -1.74
C GLY A 106 12.32 4.36 -1.91
N GLY A 107 11.07 3.89 -1.94
CA GLY A 107 9.88 4.73 -2.00
C GLY A 107 9.74 5.64 -0.78
N LEU A 108 10.05 5.14 0.42
CA LEU A 108 10.03 5.94 1.64
C LEU A 108 11.12 7.03 1.63
N ILE A 109 12.35 6.68 1.23
CA ILE A 109 13.46 7.65 1.11
C ILE A 109 13.11 8.73 0.08
N LEU A 110 12.62 8.33 -1.09
CA LEU A 110 12.22 9.26 -2.15
C LEU A 110 11.04 10.13 -1.70
N GLY A 111 10.06 9.55 -1.01
CA GLY A 111 8.92 10.25 -0.44
C GLY A 111 9.33 11.33 0.54
N ILE A 112 10.25 11.02 1.47
CA ILE A 112 10.80 12.01 2.41
C ILE A 112 11.55 13.12 1.66
N ALA A 113 12.37 12.77 0.67
CA ALA A 113 13.11 13.76 -0.12
C ALA A 113 12.15 14.72 -0.86
N LEU A 114 11.13 14.19 -1.52
CA LEU A 114 10.12 15.00 -2.22
C LEU A 114 9.30 15.86 -1.24
N PHE A 115 8.97 15.32 -0.07
CA PHE A 115 8.28 16.06 0.99
C PHE A 115 9.10 17.28 1.45
N LEU A 116 10.40 17.10 1.65
CA LEU A 116 11.32 18.21 2.01
C LEU A 116 11.42 19.25 0.90
N VAL A 117 11.53 18.81 -0.36
CA VAL A 117 11.57 19.70 -1.53
C VAL A 117 10.27 20.52 -1.63
N ALA A 118 9.11 19.87 -1.48
CA ALA A 118 7.81 20.55 -1.48
C ALA A 118 7.73 21.59 -0.35
N GLY A 119 8.18 21.24 0.86
CA GLY A 119 8.26 22.16 1.98
C GLY A 119 9.17 23.38 1.71
N LEU A 120 10.31 23.17 1.06
CA LEU A 120 11.24 24.24 0.66
C LEU A 120 10.64 25.17 -0.39
N ILE A 121 9.95 24.61 -1.38
CA ILE A 121 9.23 25.39 -2.40
C ILE A 121 8.16 26.25 -1.72
N ALA A 122 7.30 25.65 -0.89
CA ALA A 122 6.27 26.38 -0.16
C ALA A 122 6.86 27.51 0.72
N PHE A 123 7.98 27.24 1.40
CA PHE A 123 8.69 28.24 2.20
C PHE A 123 9.17 29.42 1.35
N ASN A 124 9.75 29.15 0.18
CA ASN A 124 10.23 30.20 -0.73
C ASN A 124 9.07 31.01 -1.31
N THR A 125 7.97 30.36 -1.66
CA THR A 125 6.76 31.03 -2.16
C THR A 125 6.19 31.99 -1.12
N ILE A 126 6.04 31.54 0.14
CA ILE A 126 5.50 32.38 1.21
C ILE A 126 6.44 33.56 1.51
N ARG A 127 7.75 33.33 1.50
CA ARG A 127 8.74 34.41 1.65
C ARG A 127 8.58 35.46 0.54
N LEU A 128 8.41 35.03 -0.71
CA LEU A 128 8.23 35.93 -1.84
C LEU A 128 6.93 36.74 -1.69
N ALA A 129 5.84 36.09 -1.27
CA ALA A 129 4.55 36.74 -1.03
C ALA A 129 4.66 37.81 0.07
N ILE A 130 5.31 37.50 1.21
CA ILE A 130 5.55 38.47 2.29
C ILE A 130 6.38 39.66 1.80
N PHE A 131 7.42 39.40 1.00
CA PHE A 131 8.27 40.47 0.46
C PHE A 131 7.50 41.41 -0.49
N SER A 132 6.57 40.86 -1.28
CA SER A 132 5.69 41.63 -2.15
C SER A 132 4.74 42.53 -1.36
N SER A 133 4.22 42.06 -0.22
CA SER A 133 3.30 42.82 0.64
C SER A 133 4.00 43.62 1.75
N ARG A 134 5.31 43.86 1.65
CA ARG A 134 6.09 44.48 2.74
C ARG A 134 5.60 45.87 3.17
N GLU A 135 5.10 46.67 2.23
CA GLU A 135 4.64 48.04 2.48
C GLU A 135 3.32 48.05 3.26
N GLU A 136 2.37 47.20 2.89
CA GLU A 136 1.12 46.99 3.65
C GLU A 136 1.41 46.47 5.06
N ILE A 137 2.34 45.50 5.17
CA ILE A 137 2.77 44.97 6.47
C ILE A 137 3.38 46.07 7.35
N ALA A 138 4.14 47.00 6.77
CA ALA A 138 4.72 48.13 7.50
C ALA A 138 3.62 49.07 8.03
N VAL A 139 2.62 49.41 7.21
CA VAL A 139 1.48 50.23 7.64
C VAL A 139 0.69 49.54 8.77
N MET A 140 0.40 48.24 8.62
CA MET A 140 -0.28 47.46 9.67
C MET A 140 0.50 47.44 10.99
N ARG A 141 1.84 47.33 10.92
CA ARG A 141 2.70 47.37 12.11
C ARG A 141 2.70 48.72 12.81
N LEU A 142 2.70 49.82 12.05
CA LEU A 142 2.64 51.18 12.62
C LEU A 142 1.31 51.44 13.33
N GLY A 143 0.22 50.82 12.87
CA GLY A 143 -1.08 50.83 13.55
C GLY A 143 -1.20 49.90 14.76
N GLY A 144 -0.11 49.22 15.17
CA GLY A 144 -0.11 48.33 16.34
C GLY A 144 -0.68 46.93 16.10
N ALA A 145 -0.81 46.49 14.85
CA ALA A 145 -1.34 45.16 14.55
C ALA A 145 -0.44 44.04 15.11
N SER A 146 -1.08 43.00 15.66
CA SER A 146 -0.36 41.85 16.20
C SER A 146 0.32 41.02 15.11
N ASN A 147 1.41 40.33 15.46
CA ASN A 147 2.09 39.42 14.53
C ASN A 147 1.17 38.31 14.00
N TRP A 148 0.11 37.93 14.72
CA TRP A 148 -0.85 36.94 14.24
C TRP A 148 -1.76 37.50 13.15
N PHE A 149 -2.19 38.76 13.30
CA PHE A 149 -3.02 39.46 12.31
C PHE A 149 -2.30 39.59 10.96
N ILE A 150 -0.99 39.86 10.98
CA ILE A 150 -0.14 39.95 9.79
C ILE A 150 0.06 38.57 9.12
N ARG A 151 0.12 37.49 9.91
CA ARG A 151 0.40 36.12 9.42
C ARG A 151 -0.83 35.38 8.94
N GLY A 152 -2.00 35.69 9.52
CA GLY A 152 -3.26 35.00 9.25
C GLY A 152 -3.54 34.79 7.77
N PRO A 153 -3.47 35.83 6.92
CA PRO A 153 -3.73 35.70 5.49
C PRO A 153 -2.85 34.64 4.80
N PHE A 154 -1.54 34.65 5.05
CA PHE A 154 -0.59 33.71 4.44
C PHE A 154 -0.79 32.27 4.92
N VAL A 155 -1.22 32.08 6.19
CA VAL A 155 -1.52 30.75 6.72
C VAL A 155 -2.79 30.19 6.07
N VAL A 156 -3.82 31.02 5.90
CA VAL A 156 -5.06 30.64 5.23
C VAL A 156 -4.82 30.32 3.75
N GLU A 157 -4.03 31.15 3.05
CA GLU A 157 -3.65 30.90 1.65
C GLU A 157 -2.89 29.57 1.51
N GLY A 158 -1.93 29.30 2.40
CA GLY A 158 -1.22 28.03 2.43
C GLY A 158 -2.13 26.82 2.70
N ALA A 159 -3.09 26.95 3.61
CA ALA A 159 -4.05 25.91 3.91
C ALA A 159 -4.98 25.63 2.71
N LEU A 160 -5.51 26.67 2.06
CA LEU A 160 -6.33 26.54 0.85
C LEU A 160 -5.56 25.86 -0.29
N ASN A 161 -4.31 26.27 -0.53
CA ASN A 161 -3.44 25.62 -1.50
C ASN A 161 -3.21 24.13 -1.19
N GLY A 162 -3.05 23.78 0.09
CA GLY A 162 -2.93 22.39 0.53
C GLY A 162 -4.18 21.55 0.25
N ILE A 163 -5.36 22.13 0.50
CA ILE A 163 -6.65 21.48 0.20
C ILE A 163 -6.83 21.28 -1.31
N ILE A 164 -6.55 22.31 -2.11
CA ILE A 164 -6.66 22.23 -3.58
C ILE A 164 -5.69 21.17 -4.12
N ALA A 165 -4.45 21.16 -3.64
CA ALA A 165 -3.46 20.15 -4.03
C ALA A 165 -3.93 18.72 -3.69
N ALA A 166 -4.57 18.52 -2.54
CA ALA A 166 -5.13 17.22 -2.16
C ALA A 166 -6.26 16.78 -3.11
N VAL A 167 -7.18 17.68 -3.44
CA VAL A 167 -8.27 17.39 -4.41
C VAL A 167 -7.72 17.05 -5.79
N VAL A 168 -6.78 17.86 -6.29
CA VAL A 168 -6.14 17.64 -7.60
C VAL A 168 -5.38 16.30 -7.62
N THR A 169 -4.63 16.02 -6.56
CA THR A 169 -3.89 14.76 -6.42
C THR A 169 -4.85 13.57 -6.40
N PHE A 170 -5.91 13.65 -5.59
CA PHE A 170 -6.91 12.59 -5.51
C PHE A 170 -7.56 12.34 -6.88
N ALA A 171 -8.00 13.38 -7.58
CA ALA A 171 -8.61 13.26 -8.90
C ALA A 171 -7.65 12.63 -9.92
N LEU A 172 -6.38 13.04 -9.90
CA LEU A 172 -5.34 12.49 -10.78
C LEU A 172 -5.12 11.00 -10.53
N PHE A 173 -4.92 10.60 -9.26
CA PHE A 173 -4.70 9.20 -8.91
C PHE A 173 -5.94 8.33 -9.13
N PHE A 174 -7.13 8.87 -8.91
CA PHE A 174 -8.39 8.20 -9.25
C PHE A 174 -8.49 7.92 -10.76
N GLY A 175 -8.12 8.90 -11.59
CA GLY A 175 -8.05 8.73 -13.05
C GLY A 175 -6.99 7.70 -13.47
N ILE A 176 -5.80 7.73 -12.85
CA ILE A 176 -4.76 6.73 -13.10
C ILE A 176 -5.25 5.33 -12.72
N ALA A 177 -5.91 5.16 -11.57
CA ALA A 177 -6.44 3.88 -11.11
C ALA A 177 -7.45 3.28 -12.11
N LEU A 178 -8.25 4.13 -12.77
CA LEU A 178 -9.15 3.71 -13.84
C LEU A 178 -8.37 3.23 -15.09
N LEU A 179 -7.34 3.98 -15.50
CA LEU A 179 -6.55 3.68 -16.71
C LEU A 179 -5.73 2.39 -16.58
N VAL A 180 -5.18 2.12 -15.40
CA VAL A 180 -4.30 0.96 -15.16
C VAL A 180 -5.05 -0.30 -14.72
N ARG A 181 -6.38 -0.23 -14.57
CA ARG A 181 -7.21 -1.33 -14.06
C ARG A 181 -6.98 -2.65 -14.80
N GLU A 182 -7.08 -2.62 -16.12
CA GLU A 182 -6.93 -3.82 -16.98
C GLU A 182 -5.51 -4.40 -16.96
N PRO A 183 -4.43 -3.60 -17.18
CA PRO A 183 -3.06 -4.09 -17.03
C PRO A 183 -2.82 -4.72 -15.65
N VAL A 184 -3.23 -4.04 -14.57
CA VAL A 184 -2.99 -4.52 -13.20
C VAL A 184 -3.74 -5.82 -12.93
N ALA A 185 -5.00 -5.94 -13.36
CA ALA A 185 -5.78 -7.16 -13.18
C ALA A 185 -5.17 -8.39 -13.89
N ARG A 186 -4.50 -8.18 -15.04
CA ARG A 186 -3.79 -9.25 -15.76
C ARG A 186 -2.51 -9.70 -15.06
N PHE A 187 -1.78 -8.76 -14.45
CA PHE A 187 -0.53 -9.07 -13.75
C PHE A 187 -0.77 -9.56 -12.31
N LEU A 188 -1.80 -9.05 -11.64
CA LEU A 188 -2.14 -9.33 -10.24
C LEU A 188 -3.65 -9.60 -10.11
N PRO A 189 -4.10 -10.83 -10.43
CA PRO A 189 -5.49 -11.22 -10.26
C PRO A 189 -5.94 -11.03 -8.81
N GLY A 190 -7.08 -10.35 -8.61
CA GLY A 190 -7.63 -10.04 -7.29
C GLY A 190 -7.23 -8.68 -6.72
N VAL A 191 -6.37 -7.91 -7.40
CA VAL A 191 -6.08 -6.51 -7.05
C VAL A 191 -6.90 -5.57 -7.93
N ASP A 192 -7.88 -4.87 -7.35
CA ASP A 192 -8.62 -3.80 -8.03
C ASP A 192 -8.36 -2.45 -7.35
N LEU A 193 -7.39 -1.71 -7.88
CA LEU A 193 -6.98 -0.40 -7.37
C LEU A 193 -8.12 0.63 -7.47
N PHE A 194 -8.94 0.56 -8.53
CA PHE A 194 -10.05 1.47 -8.71
C PHE A 194 -11.13 1.24 -7.64
N LEU A 195 -11.45 -0.03 -7.36
CA LEU A 195 -12.37 -0.38 -6.28
C LEU A 195 -11.85 0.12 -4.93
N TYR A 196 -10.56 -0.04 -4.67
CA TYR A 196 -9.93 0.44 -3.44
C TYR A 196 -10.00 1.97 -3.29
N TYR A 197 -9.60 2.73 -4.31
CA TYR A 197 -9.69 4.20 -4.30
C TYR A 197 -11.13 4.69 -4.15
N ARG A 198 -12.09 3.98 -4.76
CA ARG A 198 -13.52 4.28 -4.63
C ARG A 198 -14.05 3.97 -3.24
N ALA A 199 -13.61 2.88 -2.61
CA ALA A 199 -14.05 2.50 -1.26
C ALA A 199 -13.48 3.43 -0.18
N HIS A 200 -12.21 3.81 -0.32
CA HIS A 200 -11.45 4.60 0.67
C HIS A 200 -11.29 6.08 0.29
N TRP A 201 -12.14 6.61 -0.60
CA TRP A 201 -11.96 7.94 -1.17
C TRP A 201 -11.87 9.05 -0.10
N ALA A 202 -12.70 8.97 0.94
CA ALA A 202 -12.76 9.97 2.01
C ALA A 202 -11.52 9.91 2.92
N GLU A 203 -11.03 8.72 3.22
CA GLU A 203 -9.82 8.51 4.03
C GLU A 203 -8.58 9.02 3.28
N LEU A 204 -8.46 8.69 2.00
CA LEU A 204 -7.35 9.11 1.15
C LEU A 204 -7.33 10.63 0.93
N LEU A 205 -8.50 11.22 0.63
CA LEU A 205 -8.63 12.67 0.47
C LEU A 205 -8.38 13.39 1.80
N GLY A 206 -8.93 12.88 2.91
CA GLY A 206 -8.74 13.46 4.24
C GLY A 206 -7.27 13.44 4.66
N PHE A 207 -6.59 12.30 4.50
CA PHE A 207 -5.18 12.16 4.88
C PHE A 207 -4.27 13.05 4.02
N SER A 208 -4.50 13.10 2.70
CA SER A 208 -3.74 13.98 1.80
C SER A 208 -3.98 15.46 2.08
N ALA A 209 -5.22 15.85 2.39
CA ALA A 209 -5.54 17.22 2.79
C ALA A 209 -4.86 17.61 4.11
N ILE A 210 -4.89 16.74 5.12
CA ILE A 210 -4.21 16.98 6.40
C ILE A 210 -2.70 17.15 6.18
N LEU A 211 -2.06 16.27 5.40
CA LEU A 211 -0.63 16.37 5.10
C LEU A 211 -0.29 17.63 4.29
N GLY A 212 -1.11 17.97 3.30
CA GLY A 212 -0.93 19.17 2.47
C GLY A 212 -1.01 20.44 3.32
N VAL A 213 -2.06 20.56 4.13
CA VAL A 213 -2.26 21.70 5.04
C VAL A 213 -1.14 21.77 6.08
N ALA A 214 -0.78 20.65 6.70
CA ALA A 214 0.29 20.60 7.70
C ALA A 214 1.63 21.06 7.12
N THR A 215 1.98 20.61 5.90
CA THR A 215 3.20 21.04 5.20
C THR A 215 3.18 22.53 4.91
N SER A 216 2.08 23.06 4.36
CA SER A 216 1.93 24.49 4.06
C SER A 216 2.04 25.37 5.31
N ILE A 217 1.39 24.97 6.41
CA ILE A 217 1.45 25.70 7.68
C ILE A 217 2.85 25.64 8.28
N ALA A 218 3.50 24.48 8.27
CA ALA A 218 4.86 24.30 8.77
C ALA A 218 5.85 25.18 8.00
N SER A 219 5.76 25.18 6.66
CA SER A 219 6.60 26.04 5.80
C SER A 219 6.36 27.53 6.07
N SER A 220 5.11 27.95 6.26
CA SER A 220 4.75 29.32 6.66
C SER A 220 5.39 29.72 7.98
N ALA A 221 5.23 28.88 9.01
CA ALA A 221 5.77 29.14 10.34
C ALA A 221 7.30 29.26 10.34
N VAL A 222 8.00 28.44 9.56
CA VAL A 222 9.46 28.47 9.41
C VAL A 222 9.90 29.72 8.64
N ALA A 223 9.20 30.11 7.57
CA ALA A 223 9.47 31.32 6.79
C ALA A 223 9.40 32.57 7.66
N ILE A 224 8.34 32.67 8.45
CA ILE A 224 8.06 33.87 9.23
C ILE A 224 8.95 33.96 10.47
N ARG A 225 9.24 32.85 11.16
CA ARG A 225 10.20 32.84 12.29
C ARG A 225 11.59 33.34 11.87
N ARG A 226 12.01 33.02 10.63
CA ARG A 226 13.30 33.44 10.11
C ARG A 226 13.33 34.91 9.69
N TYR A 227 12.20 35.48 9.26
CA TYR A 227 12.12 36.89 8.83
C TYR A 227 11.91 37.88 9.98
N LEU A 228 11.33 37.44 11.11
CA LEU A 228 11.03 38.30 12.27
C LEU A 228 12.13 38.35 13.35
N ARG A 229 13.19 37.54 13.19
CA ARG A 229 14.38 37.55 14.07
C ARG A 229 15.56 38.30 13.46
N THR A 230 15.36 38.98 12.34
CA THR A 230 16.31 39.90 11.70
C THR A 230 15.66 41.27 11.64
#